data_AF-A0A9Q3RYU1-F1
#
_entry.id   AF-A0A9Q3RYU1-F1
#
_cell.length_a   1.000
_cell.length_b   1.000
_cell.length_c   1.000
_cell.angle_alpha   90.00
_cell.angle_beta   90.00
_cell.angle_gamma   90.00
#
_symmetry.space_group_name_H-M   'P 1'
#
loop_
_entity.id
_entity.type
_entity.pdbx_description
1 polymer ?
#
loop_
_entity_poly.entity_id
_entity_poly.type
_entity_poly.pdbx_seq_one_letter_code
_entity_poly.pdbx_strand_id
1 'polypeptide(L)'
;MKTARTFAAAILAAFSLAATPLAAQVESVDPDAAYDAPIDGDLEAPAGELPAVTDTAPPPAEAETTYEAPAEDIGQQQWSEQSAEVAASEAAAGPQAENAATTYREDDLIGAAEGVFGKGAEGVAKMIRKLLADQGEPNGYIVGREAGGAFVIGARYGSGTLYHKIEGEKPVYWTGPSVGIDAGANAGSTFVLVYNLYDTEEIYSRFPAAEGQAYAVGGLNASYVRKGDIVLIPIRVGAGLRLGVNAGYLKFSKKQKWLPF
;
A
#
# COMPACT_ATOMS: atom_id res chain seq x y z
N MET A 1 10.29 45.67 49.78
CA MET A 1 9.55 44.63 50.54
C MET A 1 8.06 44.95 50.46
N LYS A 2 7.24 43.91 50.22
CA LYS A 2 5.76 43.88 50.27
C LYS A 2 5.00 44.52 49.09
N THR A 3 4.81 43.73 48.03
CA THR A 3 3.53 43.60 47.28
C THR A 3 3.65 42.42 46.29
N ALA A 4 3.94 41.23 46.82
CA ALA A 4 3.89 39.97 46.07
C ALA A 4 3.00 39.02 46.87
N ARG A 5 1.66 39.16 46.72
CA ARG A 5 0.63 38.29 47.33
C ARG A 5 -0.79 38.72 46.91
N THR A 6 -1.04 38.86 45.62
CA THR A 6 -2.43 38.98 45.08
C THR A 6 -2.44 38.72 43.57
N PHE A 7 -1.96 37.55 43.14
CA PHE A 7 -2.17 37.05 41.77
C PHE A 7 -2.40 35.52 41.76
N ALA A 8 -3.07 35.02 42.81
CA ALA A 8 -3.50 33.64 42.95
C ALA A 8 -5.02 33.60 43.20
N ALA A 9 -5.81 34.16 42.28
CA ALA A 9 -7.28 34.07 42.29
C ALA A 9 -7.89 34.44 40.91
N ALA A 10 -7.29 33.98 39.81
CA ALA A 10 -7.86 34.12 38.47
C ALA A 10 -7.60 32.88 37.59
N ILE A 11 -7.70 31.68 38.18
CA ILE A 11 -7.57 30.37 37.50
C ILE A 11 -8.89 29.57 37.56
N LEU A 12 -10.04 30.19 37.87
CA LEU A 12 -11.30 29.46 38.05
C LEU A 12 -12.53 30.23 37.53
N ALA A 13 -12.55 30.58 36.24
CA ALA A 13 -13.79 30.99 35.54
C ALA A 13 -13.58 31.12 34.02
N ALA A 14 -13.31 30.03 33.30
CA ALA A 14 -13.49 29.97 31.83
C ALA A 14 -13.60 28.52 31.29
N PHE A 15 -14.08 27.58 32.11
CA PHE A 15 -14.24 26.16 31.74
C PHE A 15 -15.72 25.77 31.60
N SER A 16 -16.50 26.55 30.86
CA SER A 16 -17.90 26.21 30.56
C SER A 16 -18.32 26.76 29.20
N LEU A 17 -17.76 26.20 28.13
CA LEU A 17 -18.45 26.12 26.84
C LEU A 17 -18.79 24.66 26.57
N ALA A 18 -20.06 24.43 26.25
CA ALA A 18 -20.76 23.17 26.26
C ALA A 18 -20.15 22.11 25.32
N ALA A 19 -19.80 20.95 25.89
CA ALA A 19 -19.73 19.71 25.14
C ALA A 19 -21.13 19.08 25.17
N THR A 20 -21.93 19.29 24.11
CA THR A 20 -23.11 18.46 23.87
C THR A 20 -22.62 17.07 23.44
N PRO A 21 -22.96 15.99 24.15
CA PRO A 21 -22.72 14.66 23.61
C PRO A 21 -23.65 14.44 22.41
N LEU A 22 -23.07 14.24 21.23
CA LEU A 22 -23.79 13.70 20.09
C LEU A 22 -24.12 12.24 20.46
N ALA A 23 -25.33 11.99 20.95
CA ALA A 23 -25.81 10.64 21.15
C ALA A 23 -25.94 10.00 19.75
N ALA A 24 -24.96 9.17 19.39
CA ALA A 24 -25.11 8.25 18.29
C ALA A 24 -26.30 7.35 18.63
N GLN A 25 -27.40 7.52 17.89
CA GLN A 25 -28.54 6.62 17.98
C GLN A 25 -28.06 5.26 17.46
N VAL A 26 -27.79 4.34 18.39
CA VAL A 26 -27.54 2.94 18.07
C VAL A 26 -28.90 2.35 17.73
N GLU A 27 -29.21 2.28 16.44
CA GLU A 27 -30.35 1.51 15.96
C GLU A 27 -29.93 0.03 16.02
N SER A 28 -30.58 -0.73 16.91
CA SER A 28 -30.36 -2.16 17.04
C SER A 28 -30.94 -2.85 15.81
N VAL A 29 -30.07 -3.16 14.85
CA VAL A 29 -30.40 -4.02 13.71
C VAL A 29 -30.52 -5.45 14.23
N ASP A 30 -31.73 -5.99 14.21
CA ASP A 30 -31.98 -7.40 14.46
C ASP A 30 -31.44 -8.22 13.28
N PRO A 31 -30.40 -9.06 13.46
CA PRO A 31 -29.83 -9.86 12.39
C PRO A 31 -30.78 -10.92 11.82
N ASP A 32 -31.84 -11.28 12.56
CA ASP A 32 -32.80 -12.31 12.12
C ASP A 32 -33.85 -11.72 11.15
N ALA A 33 -34.03 -10.38 11.13
CA ALA A 33 -34.95 -9.71 10.21
C ALA A 33 -34.50 -9.79 8.73
N ALA A 34 -33.22 -10.04 8.47
CA ALA A 34 -32.70 -10.20 7.12
C ALA A 34 -33.01 -11.58 6.50
N TYR A 35 -33.44 -12.56 7.31
CA TYR A 35 -33.64 -13.94 6.87
C TYR A 35 -35.11 -14.28 6.55
N ASP A 36 -36.06 -13.50 7.09
CA ASP A 36 -37.52 -13.71 6.91
C ASP A 36 -38.16 -12.78 5.86
N ALA A 37 -37.37 -12.04 5.09
CA ALA A 37 -37.90 -11.28 3.96
C ALA A 37 -38.43 -12.26 2.89
N PRO A 38 -39.72 -12.21 2.50
CA PRO A 38 -40.21 -13.02 1.39
C PRO A 38 -39.46 -12.60 0.13
N ILE A 39 -38.70 -13.53 -0.44
CA ILE A 39 -38.11 -13.41 -1.77
C ILE A 39 -39.29 -13.42 -2.75
N ASP A 40 -39.80 -12.25 -3.10
CA ASP A 40 -40.73 -12.11 -4.21
C ASP A 40 -39.91 -12.31 -5.49
N GLY A 41 -40.24 -13.39 -6.20
CA GLY A 41 -39.51 -13.84 -7.37
C GLY A 41 -40.03 -13.16 -8.62
N ASP A 42 -39.51 -11.97 -8.92
CA ASP A 42 -39.72 -11.28 -10.20
C ASP A 42 -38.38 -10.98 -10.89
N LEU A 43 -37.57 -12.02 -11.08
CA LEU A 43 -36.54 -12.03 -12.10
C LEU A 43 -37.18 -12.39 -13.45
N GLU A 44 -37.54 -11.38 -14.24
CA GLU A 44 -37.81 -11.57 -15.66
C GLU A 44 -36.53 -12.06 -16.36
N ALA A 45 -36.59 -13.27 -16.93
CA ALA A 45 -35.55 -13.80 -17.79
C ALA A 45 -35.68 -13.17 -19.20
N PRO A 46 -34.63 -12.55 -19.77
CA PRO A 46 -34.64 -12.22 -21.18
C PRO A 46 -34.64 -13.51 -22.00
N ALA A 47 -35.72 -13.73 -22.76
CA ALA A 47 -35.85 -14.82 -23.71
C ALA A 47 -34.78 -14.69 -24.82
N GLY A 48 -33.78 -15.58 -24.77
CA GLY A 48 -32.82 -15.81 -25.84
C GLY A 48 -32.76 -17.31 -26.12
N GLU A 49 -33.31 -17.72 -27.26
CA GLU A 49 -33.28 -19.08 -27.78
C GLU A 49 -31.83 -19.59 -27.91
N LEU A 50 -31.45 -20.63 -27.15
CA LEU A 50 -30.18 -21.34 -27.35
C LEU A 50 -30.36 -22.39 -28.46
N PRO A 51 -29.51 -22.44 -29.50
CA PRO A 51 -29.61 -23.48 -30.51
C PRO A 51 -29.19 -24.85 -29.93
N ALA A 52 -29.95 -25.89 -30.32
CA ALA A 52 -29.75 -27.27 -29.90
C ALA A 52 -28.41 -27.85 -30.41
N VAL A 53 -27.66 -28.48 -29.52
CA VAL A 53 -26.47 -29.27 -29.87
C VAL A 53 -26.96 -30.62 -30.40
N THR A 54 -26.90 -30.82 -31.71
CA THR A 54 -27.06 -32.13 -32.34
C THR A 54 -25.71 -32.85 -32.38
N ASP A 55 -25.65 -34.02 -31.74
CA ASP A 55 -24.59 -35.00 -31.87
C ASP A 55 -24.64 -35.60 -33.29
N THR A 56 -23.63 -35.36 -34.11
CA THR A 56 -23.50 -36.03 -35.42
C THR A 56 -22.02 -36.21 -35.75
N ALA A 57 -21.61 -37.47 -35.83
CA ALA A 57 -20.28 -37.91 -36.23
C ALA A 57 -19.94 -37.51 -37.69
N PRO A 58 -18.68 -37.15 -38.02
CA PRO A 58 -18.30 -36.84 -39.39
C PRO A 58 -18.11 -38.12 -40.25
N PRO A 59 -18.61 -38.16 -41.49
CA PRO A 59 -18.25 -39.18 -42.49
C PRO A 59 -16.86 -38.90 -43.12
N PRO A 60 -16.23 -39.91 -43.75
CA PRO A 60 -14.89 -39.79 -44.32
C PRO A 60 -14.87 -39.03 -45.66
N ALA A 61 -13.68 -38.49 -45.95
CA ALA A 61 -13.31 -37.61 -47.06
C ALA A 61 -13.55 -38.19 -48.46
N GLU A 62 -13.79 -37.30 -49.44
CA GLU A 62 -13.29 -37.38 -50.83
C GLU A 62 -13.62 -36.08 -51.61
N ALA A 63 -12.82 -35.81 -52.65
CA ALA A 63 -12.93 -34.78 -53.70
C ALA A 63 -12.02 -33.51 -53.58
N GLU A 64 -10.82 -33.72 -54.09
CA GLU A 64 -9.89 -32.83 -54.79
C GLU A 64 -10.41 -31.45 -55.24
N THR A 65 -9.68 -30.40 -54.85
CA THR A 65 -9.43 -29.24 -55.73
C THR A 65 -8.01 -28.74 -55.52
N THR A 66 -7.27 -28.66 -56.62
CA THR A 66 -5.92 -28.16 -56.75
C THR A 66 -5.82 -26.69 -56.31
N TYR A 67 -4.90 -26.38 -55.40
CA TYR A 67 -4.40 -25.03 -55.16
C TYR A 67 -2.89 -25.07 -55.33
N GLU A 68 -2.40 -24.39 -56.38
CA GLU A 68 -0.99 -24.21 -56.65
C GLU A 68 -0.45 -23.15 -55.68
N ALA A 69 0.43 -23.56 -54.76
CA ALA A 69 1.09 -22.65 -53.82
C ALA A 69 2.23 -21.90 -54.54
N PRO A 70 2.41 -20.59 -54.31
CA PRO A 70 3.57 -19.89 -54.83
C PRO A 70 4.83 -20.43 -54.14
N ALA A 71 5.82 -20.83 -54.94
CA ALA A 71 7.11 -21.26 -54.44
C ALA A 71 7.86 -20.07 -53.84
N GLU A 72 7.79 -19.93 -52.51
CA GLU A 72 8.81 -19.20 -51.77
C GLU A 72 9.95 -20.15 -51.43
N ASP A 73 11.14 -19.77 -51.87
CA ASP A 73 12.43 -20.39 -51.61
C ASP A 73 12.71 -20.43 -50.10
N ILE A 74 12.31 -21.52 -49.45
CA ILE A 74 12.78 -21.87 -48.12
C ILE A 74 14.17 -22.46 -48.23
N GLY A 75 15.18 -21.59 -48.33
CA GLY A 75 16.56 -21.95 -48.06
C GLY A 75 16.62 -22.76 -46.76
N GLN A 76 17.17 -23.97 -46.84
CA GLN A 76 17.27 -24.88 -45.70
C GLN A 76 17.99 -24.15 -44.55
N GLN A 77 17.25 -23.78 -43.51
CA GLN A 77 17.86 -23.28 -42.28
C GLN A 77 18.54 -24.47 -41.61
N GLN A 78 19.86 -24.55 -41.81
CA GLN A 78 20.71 -25.51 -41.12
C GLN A 78 20.68 -25.17 -39.64
N TRP A 79 19.91 -25.96 -38.89
CA TRP A 79 19.89 -25.92 -37.44
C TRP A 79 21.29 -26.18 -36.90
N SER A 80 21.94 -25.14 -36.40
CA SER A 80 23.19 -25.31 -35.67
C SER A 80 22.85 -25.67 -34.23
N GLU A 81 23.43 -26.75 -33.71
CA GLU A 81 23.29 -27.16 -32.29
C GLU A 81 23.70 -26.01 -31.35
N GLN A 82 24.61 -25.13 -31.82
CA GLN A 82 25.02 -23.92 -31.13
C GLN A 82 23.88 -22.91 -30.95
N SER A 83 22.95 -22.79 -31.89
CA SER A 83 21.76 -21.93 -31.75
C SER A 83 20.78 -22.47 -30.70
N ALA A 84 20.67 -23.80 -30.58
CA ALA A 84 19.82 -24.44 -29.57
C ALA A 84 20.42 -24.32 -28.16
N GLU A 85 21.75 -24.40 -28.04
CA GLU A 85 22.45 -24.28 -26.75
C GLU A 85 22.49 -22.83 -26.25
N VAL A 86 22.62 -21.86 -27.16
CA VAL A 86 22.47 -20.43 -26.83
C VAL A 86 21.03 -20.14 -26.39
N ALA A 87 20.01 -20.61 -27.13
CA ALA A 87 18.61 -20.44 -26.74
C ALA A 87 18.25 -21.15 -25.42
N ALA A 88 18.84 -22.31 -25.13
CA ALA A 88 18.66 -23.01 -23.86
C ALA A 88 19.37 -22.30 -22.69
N SER A 89 20.54 -21.70 -22.93
CA SER A 89 21.23 -20.86 -21.94
C SER A 89 20.49 -19.55 -21.66
N GLU A 90 19.85 -18.97 -22.67
CA GLU A 90 19.04 -17.75 -22.58
C GLU A 90 17.68 -18.01 -21.89
N ALA A 91 17.11 -19.21 -22.09
CA ALA A 91 15.92 -19.68 -21.36
C ALA A 91 16.21 -20.04 -19.89
N ALA A 92 17.44 -20.46 -19.56
CA ALA A 92 17.87 -20.69 -18.17
C ALA A 92 18.26 -19.38 -17.44
N ALA A 93 18.54 -18.30 -18.18
CA ALA A 93 18.91 -16.98 -17.65
C ALA A 93 17.72 -15.99 -17.63
N GLY A 94 16.50 -16.47 -17.38
CA GLY A 94 15.37 -15.57 -17.11
C GLY A 94 15.57 -14.83 -15.78
N PRO A 95 15.72 -13.50 -15.75
CA PRO A 95 15.79 -12.78 -14.49
C PRO A 95 14.35 -12.62 -14.00
N GLN A 96 13.85 -13.45 -13.07
CA GLN A 96 12.66 -13.10 -12.24
C GLN A 96 12.18 -14.16 -11.23
N ALA A 97 12.63 -15.43 -11.28
CA ALA A 97 12.13 -16.43 -10.34
C ALA A 97 12.67 -16.27 -8.92
N GLU A 98 13.94 -15.87 -8.75
CA GLU A 98 14.55 -15.69 -7.42
C GLU A 98 14.08 -14.40 -6.70
N ASN A 99 13.83 -13.32 -7.45
CA ASN A 99 13.30 -12.07 -6.87
C ASN A 99 11.88 -12.27 -6.34
N ALA A 100 10.99 -12.96 -7.09
CA ALA A 100 9.61 -13.17 -6.65
C ALA A 100 9.48 -13.91 -5.30
N ALA A 101 10.47 -14.74 -4.95
CA ALA A 101 10.52 -15.45 -3.68
C ALA A 101 10.92 -14.54 -2.49
N THR A 102 11.65 -13.45 -2.75
CA THR A 102 12.29 -12.63 -1.71
C THR A 102 11.79 -11.17 -1.67
N THR A 103 11.08 -10.72 -2.70
CA THR A 103 10.50 -9.36 -2.81
C THR A 103 8.98 -9.39 -3.03
N TYR A 104 8.36 -8.23 -2.89
CA TYR A 104 6.95 -7.98 -3.22
C TYR A 104 6.84 -7.29 -4.58
N ARG A 105 5.94 -7.79 -5.42
CA ARG A 105 5.72 -7.22 -6.74
C ARG A 105 4.80 -6.01 -6.71
N GLU A 106 4.77 -5.29 -7.82
CA GLU A 106 3.90 -4.14 -8.02
C GLU A 106 2.44 -4.45 -7.65
N ASP A 107 1.85 -5.51 -8.20
CA ASP A 107 0.45 -5.86 -7.97
C ASP A 107 0.15 -6.20 -6.50
N ASP A 108 1.07 -6.90 -5.81
CA ASP A 108 0.94 -7.23 -4.39
C ASP A 108 0.86 -5.95 -3.55
N LEU A 109 1.75 -4.99 -3.84
CA LEU A 109 1.85 -3.74 -3.09
C LEU A 109 0.70 -2.79 -3.38
N ILE A 110 0.24 -2.72 -4.64
CA ILE A 110 -0.94 -1.94 -5.01
C ILE A 110 -2.17 -2.52 -4.32
N GLY A 111 -2.38 -3.84 -4.39
CA GLY A 111 -3.50 -4.50 -3.71
C GLY A 111 -3.47 -4.31 -2.19
N ALA A 112 -2.30 -4.46 -1.56
CA ALA A 112 -2.13 -4.19 -0.13
C ALA A 112 -2.42 -2.73 0.21
N ALA A 113 -1.95 -1.78 -0.59
CA ALA A 113 -2.18 -0.36 -0.38
C ALA A 113 -3.66 0.03 -0.59
N GLU A 114 -4.34 -0.54 -1.57
CA GLU A 114 -5.79 -0.34 -1.78
C GLU A 114 -6.61 -0.85 -0.60
N GLY A 115 -6.20 -1.96 0.03
CA GLY A 115 -6.81 -2.44 1.28
C GLY A 115 -6.72 -1.43 2.43
N VAL A 116 -5.73 -0.53 2.40
CA VAL A 116 -5.46 0.46 3.45
C VAL A 116 -6.08 1.82 3.14
N PHE A 117 -6.07 2.22 1.88
CA PHE A 117 -6.50 3.54 1.42
C PHE A 117 -7.91 3.55 0.79
N GLY A 118 -8.47 2.37 0.50
CA GLY A 118 -9.76 2.20 -0.15
C GLY A 118 -9.65 2.03 -1.68
N LYS A 119 -10.68 1.40 -2.27
CA LYS A 119 -10.83 1.24 -3.72
C LYS A 119 -11.01 2.63 -4.36
N GLY A 120 -10.04 3.07 -5.15
CA GLY A 120 -10.00 4.44 -5.71
C GLY A 120 -8.71 5.21 -5.44
N ALA A 121 -7.72 4.59 -4.79
CA ALA A 121 -6.40 5.16 -4.57
C ALA A 121 -5.50 5.13 -5.82
N GLU A 122 -6.02 5.55 -6.98
CA GLU A 122 -5.29 5.53 -8.27
C GLU A 122 -3.96 6.32 -8.17
N GLY A 123 -3.98 7.43 -7.43
CA GLY A 123 -2.77 8.21 -7.16
C GLY A 123 -1.72 7.43 -6.35
N VAL A 124 -2.15 6.59 -5.39
CA VAL A 124 -1.24 5.75 -4.60
C VAL A 124 -0.62 4.69 -5.49
N ALA A 125 -1.45 4.00 -6.30
CA ALA A 125 -0.94 3.01 -7.25
C ALA A 125 0.11 3.64 -8.16
N LYS A 126 -0.17 4.80 -8.76
CA LYS A 126 0.79 5.54 -9.60
C LYS A 126 2.09 5.89 -8.86
N MET A 127 2.00 6.29 -7.60
CA MET A 127 3.16 6.59 -6.76
C MET A 127 4.00 5.34 -6.47
N ILE A 128 3.36 4.23 -6.12
CA ILE A 128 4.03 2.94 -5.86
C ILE A 128 4.77 2.48 -7.12
N ARG A 129 4.10 2.50 -8.29
CA ARG A 129 4.74 2.17 -9.57
C ARG A 129 6.00 2.99 -9.83
N LYS A 130 5.92 4.30 -9.60
CA LYS A 130 7.07 5.18 -9.74
C LYS A 130 8.19 4.82 -8.76
N LEU A 131 7.86 4.59 -7.49
CA LEU A 131 8.85 4.22 -6.48
C LEU A 131 9.53 2.88 -6.80
N LEU A 132 8.78 1.91 -7.32
CA LEU A 132 9.32 0.62 -7.75
C LEU A 132 10.21 0.77 -8.99
N ALA A 133 9.85 1.63 -9.94
CA ALA A 133 10.72 1.95 -11.06
C ALA A 133 12.04 2.61 -10.61
N ASP A 134 11.98 3.47 -9.59
CA ASP A 134 13.14 4.23 -9.09
C ASP A 134 14.02 3.44 -8.10
N GLN A 135 13.47 2.47 -7.36
CA GLN A 135 14.14 1.77 -6.24
C GLN A 135 14.13 0.24 -6.35
N GLY A 136 13.41 -0.32 -7.32
CA GLY A 136 13.18 -1.76 -7.42
C GLY A 136 12.05 -2.26 -6.50
N GLU A 137 12.00 -3.57 -6.33
CA GLU A 137 10.99 -4.24 -5.50
C GLU A 137 11.44 -4.33 -4.03
N PRO A 138 10.58 -3.98 -3.05
CA PRO A 138 10.89 -4.09 -1.63
C PRO A 138 10.76 -5.54 -1.12
N ASN A 139 11.47 -5.87 -0.04
CA ASN A 139 11.35 -7.16 0.66
C ASN A 139 10.39 -7.14 1.85
N GLY A 140 9.81 -5.97 2.15
CA GLY A 140 8.75 -5.81 3.12
C GLY A 140 7.86 -4.59 2.87
N TYR A 141 6.72 -4.54 3.56
CA TYR A 141 5.90 -3.34 3.65
C TYR A 141 5.24 -3.20 5.01
N ILE A 142 4.84 -1.99 5.39
CA ILE A 142 4.09 -1.74 6.62
C ILE A 142 2.71 -1.20 6.27
N VAL A 143 1.68 -1.78 6.87
CA VAL A 143 0.32 -1.25 6.87
C VAL A 143 0.05 -0.65 8.24
N GLY A 144 -0.38 0.61 8.30
CA GLY A 144 -0.76 1.19 9.57
C GLY A 144 -1.47 2.53 9.50
N ARG A 145 -1.53 3.19 10.66
CA ARG A 145 -2.14 4.49 10.85
C ARG A 145 -1.18 5.41 11.58
N GLU A 146 -1.21 6.68 11.23
CA GLU A 146 -0.39 7.72 11.85
C GLU A 146 -1.29 8.86 12.30
N ALA A 147 -1.02 9.40 13.48
CA ALA A 147 -1.55 10.65 13.97
C ALA A 147 -0.41 11.55 14.45
N GLY A 148 -0.56 12.85 14.26
CA GLY A 148 0.45 13.81 14.70
C GLY A 148 -0.12 15.20 14.78
N GLY A 149 0.68 16.09 15.35
CA GLY A 149 0.36 17.51 15.35
C GLY A 149 1.62 18.33 15.53
N ALA A 150 1.60 19.56 15.02
CA ALA A 150 2.67 20.52 15.29
C ALA A 150 2.12 21.93 15.47
N PHE A 151 2.92 22.74 16.17
CA PHE A 151 2.89 24.19 16.18
C PHE A 151 4.34 24.66 16.08
N VAL A 152 4.84 24.84 14.85
CA VAL A 152 6.28 24.97 14.50
C VAL A 152 7.07 23.67 14.74
N ILE A 153 7.02 23.14 15.96
CA ILE A 153 7.57 21.83 16.34
C ILE A 153 6.41 20.94 16.78
N GLY A 154 6.50 19.67 16.44
CA GLY A 154 5.47 18.70 16.73
C GLY A 154 6.01 17.29 16.85
N ALA A 155 5.07 16.37 17.07
CA ALA A 155 5.35 14.96 17.12
C ALA A 155 4.35 14.19 16.27
N ARG A 156 4.79 13.06 15.76
CA ARG A 156 3.97 12.05 15.11
C ARG A 156 4.12 10.72 15.81
N TYR A 157 3.04 9.96 15.78
CA TYR A 157 2.89 8.65 16.37
C TYR A 157 2.15 7.77 15.38
N GLY A 158 2.65 6.56 15.16
CA GLY A 158 1.94 5.60 14.35
C GLY A 158 2.13 4.18 14.84
N SER A 159 1.25 3.32 14.34
CA SER A 159 1.18 1.91 14.66
C SER A 159 0.75 1.15 13.42
N GLY A 160 1.30 -0.04 13.24
CA GLY A 160 0.97 -0.90 12.12
C GLY A 160 1.58 -2.29 12.26
N THR A 161 1.52 -3.01 11.16
CA THR A 161 2.08 -4.35 11.00
C THR A 161 3.07 -4.31 9.85
N LEU A 162 4.31 -4.74 10.12
CA LEU A 162 5.31 -5.07 9.11
C LEU A 162 4.95 -6.44 8.54
N TYR A 163 4.89 -6.53 7.22
CA TYR A 163 4.82 -7.75 6.43
C TYR A 163 6.19 -7.92 5.77
N HIS A 164 6.98 -8.88 6.25
CA HIS A 164 8.27 -9.23 5.65
C HIS A 164 8.14 -10.52 4.85
N LYS A 165 8.72 -10.56 3.65
CA LYS A 165 8.54 -11.67 2.72
C LYS A 165 8.95 -13.02 3.30
N ILE A 166 10.03 -13.04 4.10
CA ILE A 166 10.63 -14.27 4.64
C ILE A 166 10.31 -14.47 6.13
N GLU A 167 10.36 -13.41 6.94
CA GLU A 167 10.21 -13.50 8.40
C GLU A 167 8.77 -13.28 8.91
N GLY A 168 7.85 -13.08 7.97
CA GLY A 168 6.43 -12.91 8.21
C GLY A 168 6.09 -11.59 8.89
N GLU A 169 5.05 -11.63 9.71
CA GLU A 169 4.47 -10.42 10.28
C GLU A 169 5.10 -10.03 11.61
N LYS A 170 5.21 -8.71 11.85
CA LYS A 170 5.66 -8.15 13.13
C LYS A 170 4.89 -6.87 13.46
N PRO A 171 4.45 -6.68 14.72
CA PRO A 171 3.87 -5.41 15.13
C PRO A 171 4.95 -4.33 15.16
N VAL A 172 4.63 -3.16 14.63
CA VAL A 172 5.57 -2.04 14.57
C VAL A 172 4.90 -0.74 14.95
N TYR A 173 5.58 0.02 15.81
CA TYR A 173 5.17 1.35 16.24
C TYR A 173 6.24 2.33 15.82
N TRP A 174 5.86 3.57 15.50
CA TRP A 174 6.83 4.61 15.19
C TRP A 174 6.48 5.94 15.80
N THR A 175 7.53 6.71 16.04
CA THR A 175 7.45 8.08 16.54
C THR A 175 8.46 8.94 15.82
N GLY A 176 8.20 10.24 15.71
CA GLY A 176 9.18 11.15 15.13
C GLY A 176 8.88 12.61 15.42
N PRO A 177 9.91 13.47 15.41
CA PRO A 177 9.69 14.91 15.39
C PRO A 177 9.04 15.29 14.05
N SER A 178 8.13 16.25 14.09
CA SER A 178 7.57 16.86 12.89
C SER A 178 7.76 18.37 12.93
N VAL A 179 8.02 18.96 11.76
CA VAL A 179 8.01 20.41 11.58
C VAL A 179 6.90 20.72 10.58
N GLY A 180 6.00 21.61 10.99
CA GLY A 180 4.91 22.11 10.17
C GLY A 180 5.04 23.62 10.01
N ILE A 181 4.69 24.12 8.84
CA ILE A 181 4.56 25.56 8.57
C ILE A 181 3.33 26.16 9.28
N ASP A 182 2.47 25.29 9.79
CA ASP A 182 1.15 25.57 10.32
C ASP A 182 0.89 24.83 11.63
N ALA A 183 -0.03 25.40 12.41
CA ALA A 183 -0.62 24.80 13.59
C ALA A 183 -1.70 23.80 13.17
N GLY A 184 -1.54 22.52 13.47
CA GLY A 184 -2.54 21.54 13.05
C GLY A 184 -2.29 20.13 13.52
N ALA A 185 -3.36 19.35 13.55
CA ALA A 185 -3.35 17.91 13.78
C ALA A 185 -3.67 17.17 12.48
N ASN A 186 -3.00 16.06 12.25
CA ASN A 186 -3.20 15.17 11.12
C ASN A 186 -3.45 13.75 11.62
N ALA A 187 -4.35 13.02 10.97
CA ALA A 187 -4.57 11.61 11.21
C ALA A 187 -4.91 10.91 9.90
N GLY A 188 -4.34 9.74 9.67
CA GLY A 188 -4.56 9.05 8.41
C GLY A 188 -3.93 7.67 8.35
N SER A 189 -4.19 7.01 7.23
CA SER A 189 -3.56 5.75 6.88
C SER A 189 -2.11 5.99 6.41
N THR A 190 -1.25 5.02 6.65
CA THR A 190 0.15 5.03 6.23
C THR A 190 0.53 3.66 5.68
N PHE A 191 1.19 3.68 4.53
CA PHE A 191 1.77 2.51 3.89
C PHE A 191 3.27 2.76 3.70
N VAL A 192 4.13 1.86 4.18
CA VAL A 192 5.59 2.06 4.11
C VAL A 192 6.19 0.96 3.26
N LEU A 193 6.91 1.32 2.20
CA LEU A 193 7.75 0.37 1.47
C LEU A 193 9.05 0.16 2.25
N VAL A 194 9.47 -1.10 2.42
CA VAL A 194 10.64 -1.50 3.21
C VAL A 194 11.61 -2.28 2.34
N TYR A 195 12.81 -1.74 2.15
CA TYR A 195 13.84 -2.33 1.32
C TYR A 195 15.03 -2.77 2.16
N ASN A 196 15.68 -3.85 1.70
CA ASN A 196 16.93 -4.38 2.25
C ASN A 196 16.85 -4.70 3.75
N LEU A 197 15.67 -5.05 4.26
CA LEU A 197 15.50 -5.48 5.64
C LEU A 197 15.76 -6.99 5.72
N TYR A 198 16.99 -7.40 6.02
CA TYR A 198 17.35 -8.83 6.06
C TYR A 198 17.06 -9.50 7.41
N ASP A 199 16.99 -8.70 8.48
CA ASP A 199 16.59 -9.11 9.83
C ASP A 199 15.49 -8.14 10.30
N THR A 200 14.30 -8.65 10.62
CA THR A 200 13.20 -7.78 11.07
C THR A 200 13.49 -7.07 12.38
N GLU A 201 14.46 -7.51 13.16
CA GLU A 201 14.90 -6.81 14.37
C GLU A 201 15.57 -5.47 14.06
N GLU A 202 16.21 -5.34 12.90
CA GLU A 202 16.91 -4.10 12.52
C GLU A 202 15.95 -2.93 12.30
N ILE A 203 14.67 -3.23 12.00
CA ILE A 203 13.64 -2.20 11.82
C ILE A 203 13.38 -1.43 13.11
N TYR A 204 13.62 -1.99 14.30
CA TYR A 204 13.30 -1.34 15.59
C TYR A 204 14.37 -0.33 16.02
N SER A 205 14.70 0.57 15.10
CA SER A 205 15.78 1.54 15.20
C SER A 205 15.31 2.96 14.89
N ARG A 206 16.22 3.93 15.04
CA ARG A 206 16.03 5.27 14.49
C ARG A 206 16.53 5.33 13.04
N PHE A 207 15.68 5.84 12.16
CA PHE A 207 15.95 6.09 10.75
C PHE A 207 15.99 7.59 10.52
N PRO A 208 17.19 8.18 10.33
CA PRO A 208 17.34 9.55 9.90
C PRO A 208 16.54 9.83 8.63
N ALA A 209 15.94 11.02 8.56
CA ALA A 209 15.38 11.55 7.33
C ALA A 209 16.52 11.77 6.35
N ALA A 210 16.38 11.23 5.14
CA ALA A 210 17.30 11.54 4.06
C ALA A 210 16.96 12.93 3.48
N GLU A 211 17.95 13.62 2.93
CA GLU A 211 17.69 14.80 2.09
C GLU A 211 16.84 14.37 0.88
N GLY A 212 15.63 14.91 0.79
CA GLY A 212 14.64 14.53 -0.22
C GLY A 212 13.26 14.34 0.41
N GLN A 213 12.35 15.27 0.15
CA GLN A 213 10.97 15.20 0.61
C GLN A 213 10.01 15.22 -0.56
N ALA A 214 8.96 14.42 -0.39
CA ALA A 214 7.62 14.71 -0.86
C ALA A 214 7.44 14.70 -2.38
N TYR A 215 7.25 13.48 -2.92
CA TYR A 215 6.22 13.35 -3.96
C TYR A 215 4.88 13.70 -3.29
N ALA A 216 4.48 14.96 -3.43
CA ALA A 216 3.16 15.44 -3.05
C ALA A 216 2.33 15.57 -4.33
N VAL A 217 1.43 14.60 -4.55
CA VAL A 217 0.53 14.60 -5.71
C VAL A 217 -0.86 14.26 -5.21
N GLY A 218 -1.83 15.14 -5.47
CA GLY A 218 -3.25 14.85 -5.20
C GLY A 218 -3.59 14.50 -3.74
N GLY A 219 -2.91 15.09 -2.75
CA GLY A 219 -3.17 14.80 -1.33
C GLY A 219 -2.49 13.53 -0.80
N LEU A 220 -1.49 13.01 -1.51
CA LEU A 220 -0.58 11.96 -1.05
C LEU A 220 0.75 12.58 -0.60
N ASN A 221 1.39 12.01 0.41
CA ASN A 221 2.73 12.40 0.82
C ASN A 221 3.64 11.19 0.95
N ALA A 222 4.72 11.14 0.16
CA ALA A 222 5.82 10.20 0.36
C ALA A 222 7.02 10.88 1.02
N SER A 223 7.69 10.19 1.95
CA SER A 223 8.93 10.64 2.57
C SER A 223 9.97 9.53 2.52
N TYR A 224 11.25 9.86 2.72
CA TYR A 224 12.34 8.89 2.68
C TYR A 224 13.13 8.92 3.99
N VAL A 225 13.34 7.76 4.60
CA VAL A 225 14.21 7.60 5.77
C VAL A 225 15.12 6.38 5.56
N ARG A 226 16.37 6.48 6.00
CA ARG A 226 17.39 5.44 5.72
C ARG A 226 18.30 5.23 6.93
N LYS A 227 18.70 3.99 7.17
CA LYS A 227 19.73 3.61 8.14
C LYS A 227 20.59 2.51 7.54
N GLY A 228 21.87 2.79 7.29
CA GLY A 228 22.73 1.88 6.51
C GLY A 228 22.11 1.64 5.14
N ASP A 229 21.92 0.37 4.78
CA ASP A 229 21.32 -0.05 3.52
C ASP A 229 19.80 -0.19 3.58
N ILE A 230 19.20 -0.16 4.78
CA ILE A 230 17.75 -0.27 4.96
C ILE A 230 17.09 1.06 4.61
N VAL A 231 16.13 0.98 3.69
CA VAL A 231 15.35 2.13 3.20
C VAL A 231 13.89 1.94 3.54
N LEU A 232 13.29 2.98 4.12
CA LEU A 232 11.86 3.02 4.37
C LEU A 232 11.26 4.24 3.66
N ILE A 233 10.16 4.00 2.92
CA ILE A 233 9.45 5.05 2.18
C ILE A 233 8.01 5.13 2.68
N PRO A 234 7.72 5.95 3.70
CA PRO A 234 6.34 6.14 4.17
C PRO A 234 5.52 6.96 3.18
N ILE A 235 4.40 6.40 2.74
CA ILE A 235 3.35 6.99 1.90
C ILE A 235 2.11 7.21 2.79
N ARG A 236 1.60 8.45 2.81
CA ARG A 236 0.51 8.87 3.70
C ARG A 236 -0.67 9.44 2.92
N VAL A 237 -1.86 9.13 3.42
CA VAL A 237 -3.15 9.67 2.98
C VAL A 237 -4.01 9.94 4.21
N GLY A 238 -4.65 11.10 4.28
CA GLY A 238 -5.56 11.39 5.40
C GLY A 238 -6.13 12.79 5.40
N ALA A 239 -7.14 12.97 6.24
CA ALA A 239 -7.70 14.28 6.52
C ALA A 239 -6.71 15.14 7.32
N GLY A 240 -6.63 16.43 6.98
CA GLY A 240 -5.64 17.32 7.60
C GLY A 240 -4.20 17.01 7.19
N LEU A 241 -3.99 16.36 6.03
CA LEU A 241 -2.64 16.15 5.50
C LEU A 241 -2.00 17.50 5.20
N ARG A 242 -1.08 17.88 6.08
CA ARG A 242 -0.20 19.03 5.94
C ARG A 242 1.07 18.65 5.20
N LEU A 243 1.68 19.60 4.51
CA LEU A 243 3.00 19.46 3.88
C LEU A 243 4.15 19.44 4.92
N GLY A 244 3.90 18.83 6.08
CA GLY A 244 4.86 18.70 7.18
C GLY A 244 5.84 17.58 6.91
N VAL A 245 7.13 17.90 6.98
CA VAL A 245 8.22 16.94 6.77
C VAL A 245 8.61 16.28 8.09
N ASN A 246 9.15 15.05 8.00
CA ASN A 246 9.83 14.45 9.14
C ASN A 246 11.05 15.32 9.48
N ALA A 247 11.11 15.85 10.69
CA ALA A 247 12.27 16.60 11.14
C ALA A 247 13.25 15.61 11.78
N GLY A 248 14.33 15.30 11.07
CA GLY A 248 15.44 14.54 11.61
C GLY A 248 15.29 13.02 11.54
N TYR A 249 14.26 12.39 12.11
CA TYR A 249 14.18 10.91 12.15
C TYR A 249 12.77 10.33 12.36
N LEU A 250 12.62 9.04 12.06
CA LEU A 250 11.56 8.16 12.56
C LEU A 250 12.16 7.06 13.43
N LYS A 251 11.65 6.89 14.65
CA LYS A 251 12.04 5.85 15.59
C LYS A 251 10.99 4.76 15.60
N PHE A 252 11.35 3.57 15.16
CA PHE A 252 10.50 2.39 15.16
C PHE A 252 10.75 1.54 16.42
N SER A 253 9.72 0.90 16.95
CA SER A 253 9.79 0.11 18.18
C SER A 253 8.79 -1.04 18.21
N LYS A 254 9.13 -2.10 18.95
CA LYS A 254 8.26 -3.27 19.20
C LYS A 254 7.04 -2.98 20.06
N LYS A 255 7.15 -1.97 20.92
CA LYS A 255 6.11 -1.56 21.86
C LYS A 255 5.71 -0.13 21.55
N GLN A 256 4.43 0.18 21.73
CA GLN A 256 3.95 1.55 21.67
C GLN A 256 4.68 2.40 22.70
N LYS A 257 5.25 3.52 22.26
CA LYS A 257 5.91 4.50 23.12
C LYS A 257 5.27 5.86 22.88
N TRP A 258 4.83 6.49 23.96
CA TRP A 258 4.27 7.84 23.93
C TRP A 258 5.34 8.93 23.95
N LEU A 259 6.58 8.60 24.31
CA LEU A 259 7.72 9.52 24.22
C LEU A 259 8.59 9.18 22.99
N PRO A 260 8.86 10.14 22.09
CA PRO A 260 9.50 9.90 20.80
C PRO A 260 11.04 9.77 20.84
N PHE A 261 11.67 10.11 21.97
CA PHE A 261 13.12 10.04 22.15
C PHE A 261 13.58 8.70 22.74
#